data_AF-A0A0P0MID6-F1
#
_entry.id   AF-A0A0P0MID6-F1
#
_cell.length_a   1.000
_cell.length_b   1.000
_cell.length_c   1.000
_cell.angle_alpha   90.00
_cell.angle_beta   90.00
_cell.angle_gamma   90.00
#
_symmetry.space_group_name_H-M   'P 1'
#
loop_
_entity.id
_entity.type
_entity.pdbx_description
1 polymer ?
#
loop_
_entity_poly.entity_id
_entity_poly.type
_entity_poly.pdbx_seq_one_letter_code
_entity_poly.pdbx_strand_id
1 'polypeptide(L)'
;MANLSAEARHTIAMPQRISIYVLLLVTLGVFLNHFSVEHKENGYLLMVDGREVDAIGIAQDNWVKLTRNCSRVRSVDAQTPELLTLLQLIRDYSPPASETAHVIQAATTGNWALVEVKFKDLLPAVVLIDQTVQPPQIVPNAIWSGETHPWRPAPFVRQYISSKAPQAPSDLLDCFEPQLKNL
;
A
#
# COMPACT_ATOMS: atom_id res chain seq x y z
N MET A 1 -31.55 -70.54 -27.34
CA MET A 1 -30.77 -70.58 -26.09
C MET A 1 -29.67 -69.54 -26.19
N ALA A 2 -29.71 -68.57 -25.27
CA ALA A 2 -28.69 -67.61 -24.82
C ALA A 2 -27.73 -66.91 -25.82
N ASN A 3 -27.98 -65.61 -25.99
CA ASN A 3 -26.99 -64.56 -26.24
C ASN A 3 -25.93 -64.51 -25.14
N LEU A 4 -24.70 -64.09 -25.46
CA LEU A 4 -23.97 -63.00 -24.78
C LEU A 4 -22.59 -62.80 -25.43
N SER A 5 -22.44 -61.66 -26.11
CA SER A 5 -21.19 -61.15 -26.64
C SER A 5 -20.23 -60.79 -25.51
N ALA A 6 -19.01 -61.30 -25.56
CA ALA A 6 -17.92 -60.85 -24.69
C ALA A 6 -17.42 -59.49 -25.20
N GLU A 7 -17.83 -58.42 -24.52
CA GLU A 7 -17.36 -57.06 -24.77
C GLU A 7 -15.99 -56.89 -24.09
N ALA A 8 -14.93 -56.90 -24.89
CA ALA A 8 -13.56 -56.66 -24.41
C ALA A 8 -13.43 -55.20 -23.97
N ARG A 9 -13.49 -54.94 -22.65
CA ARG A 9 -13.13 -53.64 -22.09
C ARG A 9 -11.62 -53.44 -22.21
N HIS A 10 -11.20 -52.74 -23.26
CA HIS A 10 -9.88 -52.13 -23.31
C HIS A 10 -9.78 -51.08 -22.22
N THR A 11 -9.21 -51.45 -21.07
CA THR A 11 -8.75 -50.50 -20.06
C THR A 11 -7.41 -49.95 -20.56
N ILE A 12 -7.43 -48.74 -21.11
CA ILE A 12 -6.20 -48.01 -21.45
C ILE A 12 -5.53 -47.64 -20.13
N ALA A 13 -4.60 -48.48 -19.65
CA ALA A 13 -3.74 -48.15 -18.54
C ALA A 13 -2.78 -47.04 -19.01
N MET A 14 -3.12 -45.78 -18.75
CA MET A 14 -2.22 -44.66 -19.04
C MET A 14 -0.94 -44.84 -18.21
N PRO A 15 0.25 -44.86 -18.84
CA PRO A 15 1.49 -44.89 -18.10
C PRO A 15 1.55 -43.65 -17.20
N GLN A 16 1.87 -43.85 -15.92
CA GLN A 16 1.87 -42.81 -14.87
C GLN A 16 2.58 -41.52 -15.30
N ARG A 17 3.61 -41.63 -16.15
CA ARG A 17 4.34 -40.49 -16.74
C ARG A 17 3.45 -39.57 -17.59
N ILE A 18 2.56 -40.13 -18.42
CA ILE A 18 1.65 -39.35 -19.27
C ILE A 18 0.65 -38.58 -18.41
N SER A 19 0.11 -39.21 -17.37
CA SER A 19 -0.79 -38.55 -16.41
C SER A 19 -0.12 -37.36 -15.73
N ILE A 20 1.15 -37.50 -15.32
CA ILE A 20 1.93 -36.40 -14.72
C ILE A 20 2.11 -35.24 -15.71
N TYR A 21 2.46 -35.52 -16.97
CA TYR A 21 2.62 -34.46 -17.97
C TYR A 21 1.31 -33.74 -18.27
N VAL A 22 0.21 -34.49 -18.40
CA VAL A 22 -1.12 -33.89 -18.60
C VAL A 22 -1.52 -33.05 -17.40
N LEU A 23 -1.30 -33.54 -16.18
CA LEU A 23 -1.58 -32.76 -14.97
C LEU A 23 -0.77 -31.47 -14.93
N LEU A 24 0.54 -31.53 -15.21
CA LEU A 24 1.40 -30.35 -15.26
C LEU A 24 0.93 -29.34 -16.31
N LEU A 25 0.59 -29.80 -17.52
CA LEU A 25 0.09 -28.94 -18.59
C LEU A 25 -1.25 -28.29 -18.23
N VAL A 26 -2.17 -29.05 -17.64
CA VAL A 26 -3.46 -28.50 -17.17
C VAL A 26 -3.23 -27.49 -16.05
N THR A 27 -2.38 -27.79 -15.07
CA THR A 27 -2.08 -26.84 -13.98
C THR A 27 -1.44 -25.56 -14.51
N LEU A 28 -0.52 -25.67 -15.47
CA LEU A 28 0.12 -24.52 -16.09
C LEU A 28 -0.87 -23.69 -16.90
N GLY A 29 -1.75 -24.34 -17.68
CA GLY A 29 -2.79 -23.66 -18.46
C GLY A 29 -3.78 -22.90 -17.58
N VAL A 30 -4.22 -23.53 -16.48
CA VAL A 30 -5.08 -22.87 -15.48
C VAL A 30 -4.35 -21.68 -14.85
N PHE A 31 -3.09 -21.86 -14.44
CA PHE A 31 -2.30 -20.78 -13.85
C PHE A 31 -2.15 -19.57 -14.79
N LEU A 32 -1.75 -19.80 -16.04
CA LEU A 32 -1.58 -18.73 -17.04
C LEU A 32 -2.91 -18.05 -17.43
N ASN A 33 -4.05 -18.72 -17.24
CA ASN A 33 -5.37 -18.14 -17.49
C ASN A 33 -5.83 -17.21 -16.36
N HIS A 34 -5.42 -17.46 -15.11
CA HIS A 34 -5.87 -16.70 -13.95
C HIS A 34 -4.90 -15.57 -13.54
N PHE A 35 -3.62 -15.70 -13.88
CA PHE A 35 -2.59 -14.75 -13.49
C PHE A 35 -1.99 -14.04 -14.72
N SER A 36 -2.08 -12.72 -14.75
CA SER A 36 -1.32 -11.90 -15.70
C SER A 36 -0.62 -10.75 -14.97
N VAL A 37 0.36 -10.12 -15.61
CA VAL A 37 1.08 -8.96 -15.07
C VAL A 37 0.80 -7.78 -15.98
N GLU A 38 0.39 -6.67 -15.39
CA GLU A 38 0.10 -5.42 -16.11
C GLU A 38 1.05 -4.31 -15.64
N HIS A 39 1.54 -3.52 -16.59
CA HIS A 39 2.36 -2.35 -16.30
C HIS A 39 1.49 -1.09 -16.32
N LYS A 40 1.50 -0.34 -15.22
CA LYS A 40 0.85 0.97 -15.07
C LYS A 40 1.89 2.05 -14.76
N GLU A 41 1.45 3.29 -14.73
CA GLU A 41 2.33 4.47 -14.57
C GLU A 41 3.30 4.37 -13.39
N ASN A 42 2.88 3.76 -12.27
CA ASN A 42 3.68 3.66 -11.04
C ASN A 42 4.29 2.27 -10.79
N GLY A 43 4.24 1.35 -11.75
CA GLY A 43 4.89 0.04 -11.64
C GLY A 43 4.09 -1.14 -12.19
N TYR A 44 4.32 -2.32 -11.62
CA TYR A 44 3.68 -3.57 -12.04
C TYR A 44 2.60 -4.02 -11.06
N LEU A 45 1.47 -4.43 -11.60
CA LEU A 45 0.38 -5.05 -10.86
C LEU A 45 0.21 -6.50 -11.29
N LEU A 46 -0.10 -7.36 -10.32
CA LEU A 46 -0.52 -8.72 -10.58
C LEU A 46 -2.03 -8.71 -10.79
N MET A 47 -2.47 -9.19 -11.94
CA MET A 47 -3.87 -9.43 -12.23
C MET A 47 -4.21 -10.84 -11.80
N VAL A 48 -5.19 -10.98 -10.89
CA VAL A 48 -5.72 -12.27 -10.45
C VAL A 48 -7.21 -12.28 -10.76
N ASP A 49 -7.64 -13.14 -11.67
CA ASP A 49 -9.04 -13.20 -12.12
C ASP A 49 -9.60 -11.84 -12.59
N GLY A 50 -8.75 -11.05 -13.26
CA GLY A 50 -9.10 -9.72 -13.75
C GLY A 50 -9.16 -8.63 -12.66
N ARG A 51 -8.67 -8.91 -11.44
CA ARG A 51 -8.55 -7.93 -10.36
C ARG A 51 -7.11 -7.48 -10.19
N GLU A 52 -6.93 -6.17 -10.00
CA GLU A 52 -5.63 -5.54 -9.76
C GLU A 52 -5.14 -5.80 -8.34
N VAL A 53 -3.95 -6.38 -8.22
CA VAL A 53 -3.31 -6.68 -6.93
C VAL A 53 -1.87 -6.13 -6.95
N ASP A 54 -1.60 -5.20 -6.03
CA ASP A 54 -0.25 -4.72 -5.76
C ASP A 54 0.54 -5.74 -4.90
N ALA A 55 0.93 -6.84 -5.53
CA ALA A 55 1.67 -7.92 -4.87
C ALA A 55 3.03 -7.45 -4.32
N ILE A 56 3.68 -6.51 -5.03
CA ILE A 56 4.97 -5.94 -4.63
C ILE A 56 4.79 -5.06 -3.39
N GLY A 57 3.82 -4.15 -3.40
CA GLY A 57 3.50 -3.30 -2.26
C GLY A 57 3.08 -4.11 -1.03
N ILE A 58 2.30 -5.18 -1.21
CA ILE A 58 1.95 -6.09 -0.09
C ILE A 58 3.21 -6.73 0.51
N ALA A 59 4.13 -7.23 -0.32
CA ALA A 59 5.36 -7.83 0.15
C ALA A 59 6.26 -6.82 0.89
N GLN A 60 6.40 -5.61 0.35
CA GLN A 60 7.15 -4.51 0.97
C GLN A 60 6.54 -4.07 2.30
N ASP A 61 5.22 -3.90 2.36
CA ASP A 61 4.47 -3.52 3.56
C ASP A 61 4.71 -4.53 4.68
N ASN A 62 4.56 -5.82 4.38
CA ASN A 62 4.80 -6.90 5.34
C ASN A 62 6.26 -6.97 5.81
N TRP A 63 7.21 -6.79 4.89
CA TRP A 63 8.63 -6.79 5.23
C TRP A 63 8.99 -5.64 6.17
N VAL A 64 8.50 -4.42 5.90
CA VAL A 64 8.74 -3.26 6.75
C VAL A 64 8.07 -3.44 8.11
N LYS A 65 6.83 -3.96 8.17
CA LYS A 65 6.15 -4.27 9.44
C LYS A 65 6.93 -5.25 10.31
N LEU A 66 7.62 -6.20 9.70
CA LEU A 66 8.45 -7.19 10.40
C LEU A 66 9.79 -6.62 10.88
N THR A 67 10.39 -5.69 10.13
CA THR A 67 11.78 -5.26 10.33
C THR A 67 11.93 -3.86 10.95
N ARG A 68 10.88 -3.03 10.92
CA ARG A 68 10.92 -1.66 11.42
C ARG A 68 11.18 -1.59 12.92
N ASN A 69 11.85 -0.51 13.33
CA ASN A 69 12.03 -0.18 14.74
C ASN A 69 11.34 1.15 15.05
N CYS A 70 10.22 1.09 15.77
CA CYS A 70 9.40 2.25 16.11
C CYS A 70 9.70 2.85 17.49
N SER A 71 10.79 2.46 18.14
CA SER A 71 11.11 2.91 19.51
C SER A 71 11.25 4.42 19.67
N ARG A 72 11.61 5.13 18.59
CA ARG A 72 11.76 6.60 18.55
C ARG A 72 10.56 7.33 17.94
N VAL A 73 9.57 6.59 17.46
CA VAL A 73 8.39 7.16 16.79
C VAL A 73 7.26 7.19 17.81
N ARG A 74 6.69 8.38 18.01
CA ARG A 74 5.59 8.59 18.95
C ARG A 74 4.34 9.03 18.19
N SER A 75 3.20 8.40 18.46
CA SER A 75 1.91 8.91 18.03
C SER A 75 1.55 10.18 18.82
N VAL A 76 1.08 11.21 18.13
CA VAL A 76 0.60 12.45 18.76
C VAL A 76 -0.89 12.30 19.06
N ASP A 77 -1.27 12.49 20.32
CA ASP A 77 -2.66 12.40 20.75
C ASP A 77 -3.50 13.60 20.26
N ALA A 78 -4.78 13.33 19.98
CA ALA A 78 -5.76 14.26 19.43
C ALA A 78 -5.92 15.56 20.25
N GLN A 79 -5.64 15.53 21.56
CA GLN A 79 -5.90 16.64 22.48
C GLN A 79 -4.63 17.41 22.89
N THR A 80 -3.51 17.14 22.23
CA THR A 80 -2.24 17.80 22.58
C THR A 80 -2.09 19.17 21.90
N PRO A 81 -1.46 20.15 22.58
CA PRO A 81 -1.13 21.44 21.96
C PRO A 81 -0.23 21.30 20.72
N GLU A 82 0.61 20.27 20.68
CA GLU A 82 1.44 19.92 19.53
C GLU A 82 0.59 19.63 18.29
N LEU A 83 -0.43 18.76 18.41
CA LEU A 83 -1.30 18.45 17.28
C LEU A 83 -2.07 19.67 16.79
N LEU A 84 -2.55 20.52 17.70
CA LEU A 84 -3.24 21.76 17.34
C LEU A 84 -2.34 22.71 16.53
N THR A 85 -1.06 22.78 16.90
CA THR A 85 -0.05 23.58 16.16
C THR A 85 0.18 23.02 14.76
N LEU A 86 0.34 21.70 14.64
CA LEU A 86 0.51 21.04 13.33
C LEU A 86 -0.74 21.19 12.45
N LEU A 87 -1.94 21.05 13.03
CA LEU A 87 -3.20 21.25 12.31
C LEU A 87 -3.36 22.68 11.82
N GLN A 88 -3.03 23.67 12.65
CA GLN A 88 -3.09 25.07 12.26
C GLN A 88 -2.13 25.37 11.10
N LEU A 89 -0.90 24.85 11.16
CA LEU A 89 0.06 24.96 10.07
C LEU A 89 -0.49 24.38 8.75
N ILE A 90 -1.20 23.25 8.79
CA ILE A 90 -1.83 22.63 7.61
C ILE A 90 -2.98 23.49 7.09
N ARG A 91 -3.81 24.05 7.97
CA ARG A 91 -4.92 24.94 7.58
C ARG A 91 -4.41 26.21 6.89
N ASP A 92 -3.32 26.77 7.38
CA ASP A 92 -2.74 28.03 6.89
C ASP A 92 -1.93 27.85 5.58
N TYR A 93 -1.58 26.61 5.20
CA TYR A 93 -0.71 26.36 4.06
C TYR A 93 -1.34 26.68 2.69
N SER A 94 -2.62 26.37 2.47
CA SER A 94 -3.31 26.66 1.20
C SER A 94 -4.82 26.89 1.33
N PRO A 95 -5.28 27.93 2.06
CA PRO A 95 -6.70 28.30 2.12
C PRO A 95 -7.31 28.57 0.74
N PRO A 96 -8.64 28.45 0.56
CA PRO A 96 -9.66 28.22 1.60
C PRO A 96 -9.94 26.75 1.91
N ALA A 97 -9.66 25.82 1.00
CA ALA A 97 -10.10 24.44 1.13
C ALA A 97 -9.38 23.67 2.27
N SER A 98 -8.14 24.08 2.62
CA SER A 98 -7.39 23.53 3.74
C SER A 98 -7.96 23.85 5.12
N GLU A 99 -8.82 24.88 5.27
CA GLU A 99 -9.43 25.25 6.56
C GLU A 99 -10.26 24.11 7.16
N THR A 100 -10.82 23.26 6.29
CA THR A 100 -11.62 22.08 6.68
C THR A 100 -10.77 20.87 7.07
N ALA A 101 -9.45 21.02 7.19
CA ALA A 101 -8.56 19.94 7.61
C ALA A 101 -8.96 19.39 8.98
N HIS A 102 -8.99 18.07 9.07
CA HIS A 102 -9.11 17.30 10.29
C HIS A 102 -7.99 16.26 10.32
N VAL A 103 -7.22 16.22 11.39
CA VAL A 103 -6.19 15.21 11.59
C VAL A 103 -6.84 13.86 11.84
N ILE A 104 -6.41 12.83 11.11
CA ILE A 104 -6.73 11.43 11.34
C ILE A 104 -5.74 10.82 12.33
N GLN A 105 -4.46 11.06 12.09
CA GLN A 105 -3.37 10.68 12.97
C GLN A 105 -2.16 11.56 12.71
N ALA A 106 -1.26 11.60 13.68
CA ALA A 106 0.06 12.18 13.52
C ALA A 106 1.09 11.33 14.26
N ALA A 107 2.29 11.25 13.70
CA ALA A 107 3.44 10.65 14.34
C ALA A 107 4.62 11.61 14.29
N THR A 108 5.46 11.60 15.33
CA THR A 108 6.68 12.39 15.38
C THR A 108 7.90 11.54 15.70
N THR A 109 9.05 11.97 15.20
CA THR A 109 10.36 11.50 15.67
C THR A 109 11.40 12.62 15.53
N GLY A 110 12.12 12.92 16.61
CA GLY A 110 13.00 14.08 16.67
C GLY A 110 12.27 15.36 16.26
N ASN A 111 12.81 16.06 15.26
CA ASN A 111 12.26 17.31 14.73
C ASN A 111 11.36 17.10 13.50
N TRP A 112 10.79 15.91 13.33
CA TRP A 112 9.94 15.58 12.18
C TRP A 112 8.56 15.14 12.63
N ALA A 113 7.54 15.57 11.91
CA ALA A 113 6.18 15.08 12.07
C ALA A 113 5.62 14.63 10.73
N LEU A 114 4.81 13.58 10.76
CA LEU A 114 4.04 13.10 9.63
C LEU A 114 2.57 13.06 10.03
N VAL A 115 1.72 13.73 9.25
CA VAL A 115 0.32 13.95 9.61
C VAL A 115 -0.58 13.47 8.47
N GLU A 116 -1.49 12.55 8.78
CA GLU A 116 -2.56 12.18 7.86
C GLU A 116 -3.77 13.06 8.17
N VAL A 117 -4.26 13.75 7.15
CA VAL A 117 -5.39 14.67 7.23
C VAL A 117 -6.46 14.29 6.22
N LYS A 118 -7.71 14.52 6.63
CA LYS A 118 -8.85 14.54 5.72
C LYS A 118 -9.39 15.96 5.62
N PHE A 119 -10.00 16.25 4.49
CA PHE A 119 -10.69 17.52 4.25
C PHE A 119 -12.16 17.25 3.94
N LYS A 120 -12.95 18.30 3.94
CA LYS A 120 -14.35 18.20 3.50
C LYS A 120 -14.45 18.09 1.98
N ASP A 121 -13.70 18.93 1.27
CA ASP A 121 -13.84 19.13 -0.18
C ASP A 121 -12.55 18.82 -0.97
N LEU A 122 -11.51 18.28 -0.30
CA LEU A 122 -10.25 17.85 -0.92
C LEU A 122 -9.99 16.36 -0.67
N LEU A 123 -9.14 15.78 -1.51
CA LEU A 123 -8.58 14.45 -1.31
C LEU A 123 -7.80 14.39 0.00
N PRO A 124 -7.81 13.24 0.71
CA PRO A 124 -7.00 13.08 1.90
C PRO A 124 -5.52 13.27 1.56
N ALA A 125 -4.74 13.63 2.57
CA ALA A 125 -3.33 13.90 2.39
C ALA A 125 -2.47 13.38 3.54
N VAL A 126 -1.22 13.06 3.24
CA VAL A 126 -0.17 12.81 4.21
C VAL A 126 0.90 13.89 4.03
N VAL A 127 1.11 14.66 5.09
CA VAL A 127 1.91 15.88 5.10
C VAL A 127 3.15 15.67 5.97
N LEU A 128 4.33 15.82 5.38
CA LEU A 128 5.59 15.85 6.13
C LEU A 128 5.88 17.27 6.61
N ILE A 129 6.17 17.40 7.91
CA ILE A 129 6.47 18.66 8.58
C ILE A 129 7.87 18.58 9.19
N ASP A 130 8.67 19.60 8.88
CA ASP A 130 9.98 19.84 9.45
C ASP A 130 9.86 20.85 10.60
N GLN A 131 10.22 20.40 11.80
CA GLN A 131 10.19 21.18 13.04
C GLN A 131 11.59 21.63 13.46
N THR A 132 12.62 21.47 12.61
CA THR A 132 13.97 21.97 12.87
C THR A 132 14.05 23.50 12.81
N VAL A 133 13.13 24.11 12.04
CA VAL A 133 13.00 25.56 11.87
C VAL A 133 11.87 26.08 12.74
N GLN A 134 12.01 27.31 13.25
CA GLN A 134 10.97 28.01 14.00
C GLN A 134 10.49 29.22 13.17
N PRO A 135 9.20 29.28 12.77
CA PRO A 135 8.15 28.30 13.02
C PRO A 135 8.34 26.99 12.21
N PRO A 136 7.76 25.87 12.66
CA PRO A 136 7.73 24.63 11.88
C PRO A 136 7.15 24.84 10.48
N GLN A 137 7.64 24.08 9.51
CA GLN A 137 7.29 24.24 8.10
C GLN A 137 6.86 22.92 7.48
N ILE A 138 5.85 22.98 6.62
CA ILE A 138 5.52 21.85 5.74
C ILE A 138 6.64 21.73 4.70
N VAL A 139 7.18 20.53 4.52
CA VAL A 139 8.21 20.31 3.50
C VAL A 139 7.58 20.38 2.12
N PRO A 140 7.93 21.38 1.29
CA PRO A 140 7.31 21.54 -0.02
C PRO A 140 7.59 20.30 -0.88
N ASN A 141 6.57 19.84 -1.61
CA ASN A 141 6.59 18.64 -2.46
C ASN A 141 6.62 17.28 -1.72
N ALA A 142 6.74 17.25 -0.38
CA ALA A 142 6.62 16.03 0.42
C ALA A 142 5.20 15.89 1.01
N ILE A 143 4.20 16.12 0.15
CA ILE A 143 2.78 16.03 0.46
C ILE A 143 2.17 15.03 -0.52
N TRP A 144 1.76 13.88 -0.01
CA TRP A 144 0.90 13.00 -0.79
C TRP A 144 -0.53 13.50 -0.66
N SER A 145 -1.26 13.65 -1.78
CA SER A 145 -2.70 13.90 -1.77
C SER A 145 -3.33 13.17 -2.95
N GLY A 146 -4.28 12.30 -2.67
CA GLY A 146 -4.88 11.44 -3.68
C GLY A 146 -5.46 10.16 -3.11
N GLU A 147 -5.88 9.29 -4.02
CA GLU A 147 -6.10 7.87 -3.75
C GLU A 147 -4.87 7.10 -4.23
N THR A 148 -4.44 6.08 -3.50
CA THR A 148 -3.37 5.17 -3.93
C THR A 148 -3.88 3.97 -4.72
N HIS A 149 -5.20 3.70 -4.75
CA HIS A 149 -5.73 2.53 -5.46
C HIS A 149 -5.26 2.48 -6.93
N PRO A 150 -4.78 1.33 -7.44
CA PRO A 150 -4.75 -0.01 -6.84
C PRO A 150 -3.54 -0.33 -5.94
N TRP A 151 -2.62 0.62 -5.76
CA TRP A 151 -1.40 0.47 -4.97
C TRP A 151 -1.69 0.36 -3.48
N ARG A 152 -0.80 -0.31 -2.77
CA ARG A 152 -0.86 -0.44 -1.32
C ARG A 152 -0.51 0.92 -0.67
N PRO A 153 -1.39 1.52 0.16
CA PRO A 153 -1.19 2.91 0.61
C PRO A 153 0.13 3.17 1.35
N ALA A 154 0.44 2.34 2.36
CA ALA A 154 1.62 2.55 3.22
C ALA A 154 2.97 2.58 2.45
N PRO A 155 3.36 1.54 1.68
CA PRO A 155 4.60 1.57 0.91
C PRO A 155 4.60 2.63 -0.18
N PHE A 156 3.45 2.90 -0.81
CA PHE A 156 3.33 3.88 -1.88
C PHE A 156 3.59 5.31 -1.38
N VAL A 157 2.90 5.72 -0.32
CA VAL A 157 3.07 7.04 0.32
C VAL A 157 4.48 7.19 0.87
N ARG A 158 5.02 6.15 1.52
CA ARG A 158 6.41 6.13 2.03
C ARG A 158 7.41 6.36 0.91
N GLN A 159 7.27 5.65 -0.22
CA GLN A 159 8.17 5.80 -1.37
C GLN A 159 8.04 7.21 -1.98
N TYR A 160 6.82 7.73 -2.11
CA TYR A 160 6.59 9.09 -2.58
C TYR A 160 7.31 10.10 -1.69
N ILE A 161 7.03 10.09 -0.37
CA ILE A 161 7.58 11.08 0.57
C ILE A 161 9.10 10.96 0.66
N SER A 162 9.65 9.75 0.77
CA SER A 162 11.10 9.54 0.80
C SER A 162 11.81 10.02 -0.47
N SER A 163 11.17 9.91 -1.64
CA SER A 163 11.73 10.43 -2.91
C SER A 163 11.76 11.96 -2.96
N LYS A 164 10.84 12.64 -2.26
CA LYS A 164 10.68 14.10 -2.27
C LYS A 164 11.42 14.77 -1.10
N ALA A 165 11.58 14.06 0.00
CA ALA A 165 12.31 14.50 1.19
C ALA A 165 13.25 13.38 1.68
N PRO A 166 14.41 13.15 1.04
CA PRO A 166 15.38 12.14 1.45
C PRO A 166 15.94 12.35 2.87
N GLN A 167 15.81 13.55 3.42
CA GLN A 167 16.19 13.91 4.78
C GLN A 167 15.17 13.45 5.84
N ALA A 168 13.99 12.99 5.45
CA ALA A 168 12.97 12.51 6.38
C ALA A 168 13.48 11.24 7.10
N PRO A 169 13.28 11.11 8.43
CA PRO A 169 13.69 9.91 9.16
C PRO A 169 12.97 8.68 8.63
N SER A 170 13.73 7.65 8.22
CA SER A 170 13.14 6.44 7.66
C SER A 170 12.26 5.69 8.66
N ASP A 171 12.63 5.72 9.95
CA ASP A 171 11.82 5.12 11.01
C ASP A 171 10.44 5.80 11.14
N LEU A 172 10.35 7.12 10.96
CA LEU A 172 9.06 7.81 10.89
C LEU A 172 8.19 7.26 9.76
N LEU A 173 8.75 7.15 8.56
CA LEU A 173 8.00 6.70 7.38
C LEU A 173 7.68 5.20 7.43
N ASP A 174 8.56 4.38 8.01
CA ASP A 174 8.39 2.93 8.17
C ASP A 174 7.33 2.58 9.23
N CYS A 175 7.21 3.40 10.26
CA CYS A 175 6.27 3.21 11.37
C CYS A 175 4.92 3.92 11.17
N PHE A 176 4.79 4.75 10.14
CA PHE A 176 3.54 5.40 9.80
C PHE A 176 2.66 4.52 8.92
N GLU A 177 1.44 4.26 9.37
CA GLU A 177 0.46 3.41 8.69
C GLU A 177 -0.81 4.23 8.39
N PRO A 178 -1.05 4.65 7.13
CA PRO A 178 -2.27 5.36 6.78
C PRO A 178 -3.53 4.63 7.26
N GLN A 179 -4.44 5.35 7.92
CA GLN A 179 -5.67 4.78 8.49
C GLN A 179 -6.84 4.86 7.50
N LEU A 180 -6.79 5.78 6.53
CA LEU A 180 -7.80 5.89 5.49
C LEU A 180 -7.62 4.76 4.47
N LYS A 181 -8.69 3.98 4.28
CA LYS A 181 -8.69 2.78 3.40
C LYS A 181 -8.38 3.10 1.94
N ASN A 182 -8.71 4.31 1.49
CA ASN A 182 -8.55 4.78 0.12
C ASN A 182 -7.62 6.00 0.04
N LEU A 183 -6.70 6.17 1.01
CA LEU A 183 -5.62 7.14 0.85
C LEU A 183 -4.79 6.83 -0.39
#